data_AF-A0A7Z9YDC8-F1
#
_entry.id   AF-A0A7Z9YDC8-F1
#
_cell.length_a   1.000
_cell.length_b   1.000
_cell.length_c   1.000
_cell.angle_alpha   90.00
_cell.angle_beta   90.00
_cell.angle_gamma   90.00
#
_symmetry.space_group_name_H-M   'P 1'
#
loop_
_entity.id
_entity.type
_entity.pdbx_description
1 polymer ?
#
loop_
_entity_poly.entity_id
_entity_poly.type
_entity_poly.pdbx_seq_one_letter_code
_entity_poly.pdbx_strand_id
1 'polypeptide(L)'
;MKEEKEREQENKESTELAPLEEYDIVNQVDDRTIIEMMTGQAIQEYVYSFRQGNRVIEGLTLAGINEAANRRGGIQVDDITFEERENSWIVIVKATDTYTGSSRYGACEQPKRINGREDPFAFTKAVHKAQRNAIKQLIPVPIIKEVLNFYLHRQGKKVEEGPEERAKPANDKISNAQKATFATYHRLRERLEKEGIKQEDFWGYVKRRYRVESRNDMTERQWVELSAELKAAEESELLFADMVKRVKQSMAAEKLFREAEPERQPQQKEQNQPRREEKKEPGDTLFQI
;
A
#
# COMPACT_ATOMS: atom_id res chain seq x y z
N MET A 1 9.41 -44.78 -41.73
CA MET A 1 7.94 -44.81 -41.49
C MET A 1 7.51 -45.04 -40.04
N LYS A 2 8.39 -45.42 -39.10
CA LYS A 2 8.06 -45.41 -37.65
C LYS A 2 8.69 -44.25 -36.88
N GLU A 3 9.85 -43.75 -37.31
CA GLU A 3 10.56 -42.66 -36.60
C GLU A 3 10.09 -41.24 -36.98
N GLU A 4 9.23 -41.10 -38.00
CA GLU A 4 8.69 -39.80 -38.42
C GLU A 4 7.36 -39.46 -37.73
N LYS A 5 6.71 -40.46 -37.09
CA LYS A 5 5.48 -40.26 -36.31
C LYS A 5 5.74 -39.93 -34.84
N GLU A 6 6.93 -40.20 -34.32
CA GLU A 6 7.30 -39.88 -32.94
C GLU A 6 7.75 -38.42 -32.78
N ARG A 7 8.18 -37.75 -33.86
CA ARG A 7 8.57 -36.32 -33.81
C ARG A 7 7.40 -35.33 -33.89
N GLU A 8 6.20 -35.78 -34.23
CA GLU A 8 4.98 -34.95 -34.22
C GLU A 8 4.20 -35.03 -32.89
N GLN A 9 4.61 -35.89 -31.96
CA GLN A 9 3.92 -36.09 -30.68
C GLN A 9 4.51 -35.32 -29.49
N GLU A 10 5.67 -34.69 -29.63
CA GLU A 10 6.33 -33.97 -28.52
C GLU A 10 6.09 -32.45 -28.49
N ASN A 11 5.26 -31.88 -29.38
CA ASN A 11 4.99 -30.43 -29.38
C ASN A 11 3.51 -30.07 -29.17
N LYS A 12 2.83 -30.87 -28.35
CA LYS A 12 1.49 -30.58 -27.82
C LYS A 12 1.45 -30.69 -26.29
N GLU A 13 2.46 -30.20 -25.60
CA GLU A 13 2.18 -29.56 -24.31
C GLU A 13 1.54 -28.21 -24.65
N SER A 14 0.23 -28.29 -24.88
CA SER A 14 -0.63 -27.13 -24.99
C SER A 14 -0.40 -26.30 -23.73
N THR A 15 0.27 -25.17 -23.90
CA THR A 15 0.23 -24.05 -22.96
C THR A 15 -1.24 -23.76 -22.71
N GLU A 16 -1.80 -24.37 -21.68
CA GLU A 16 -3.19 -24.27 -21.30
C GLU A 16 -3.38 -22.83 -20.82
N LEU A 17 -3.79 -21.96 -21.75
CA LEU A 17 -4.15 -20.58 -21.46
C LEU A 17 -5.20 -20.61 -20.34
N ALA A 18 -4.95 -19.85 -19.29
CA ALA A 18 -5.89 -19.71 -18.17
C ALA A 18 -7.32 -19.52 -18.70
N PRO A 19 -8.30 -20.33 -18.26
CA PRO A 19 -9.68 -20.21 -18.73
C PRO A 19 -10.23 -18.80 -18.54
N LEU A 20 -10.97 -18.27 -19.52
CA LEU A 20 -11.48 -16.89 -19.54
C LEU A 20 -12.20 -16.48 -18.24
N GLU A 21 -12.87 -17.42 -17.57
CA GLU A 21 -13.54 -17.19 -16.28
C GLU A 21 -12.59 -16.74 -15.15
N GLU A 22 -11.34 -17.21 -15.14
CA GLU A 22 -10.32 -16.79 -14.16
C GLU A 22 -9.99 -15.31 -14.31
N TYR A 23 -9.85 -14.85 -15.55
CA TYR A 23 -9.56 -13.45 -15.85
C TYR A 23 -10.71 -12.54 -15.41
N ASP A 24 -11.94 -12.98 -15.58
CA ASP A 24 -13.14 -12.22 -15.24
C ASP A 24 -13.34 -12.07 -13.73
N ILE A 25 -13.12 -13.14 -12.95
CA ILE A 25 -13.18 -13.09 -11.48
C ILE A 25 -12.17 -12.07 -10.94
N VAL A 26 -10.94 -12.15 -11.45
CA VAL A 26 -9.85 -11.28 -11.05
C VAL A 26 -10.15 -9.82 -11.39
N ASN A 27 -10.74 -9.55 -12.56
CA ASN A 27 -11.15 -8.20 -12.94
C ASN A 27 -12.29 -7.66 -12.06
N GLN A 28 -13.26 -8.50 -11.69
CA GLN A 28 -14.36 -8.09 -10.81
C GLN A 28 -13.88 -7.72 -9.41
N VAL A 29 -12.97 -8.52 -8.84
CA VAL A 29 -12.38 -8.25 -7.52
C VAL A 29 -11.55 -6.96 -7.55
N ASP A 30 -10.77 -6.76 -8.60
CA ASP A 30 -10.01 -5.52 -8.78
C ASP A 30 -10.92 -4.31 -8.96
N ASP A 31 -11.97 -4.40 -9.79
CA ASP A 31 -12.91 -3.30 -9.99
C ASP A 31 -13.58 -2.87 -8.69
N ARG A 32 -13.98 -3.84 -7.87
CA ARG A 32 -14.53 -3.58 -6.55
C ARG A 32 -13.50 -2.90 -5.64
N THR A 33 -12.29 -3.45 -5.57
CA THR A 33 -11.20 -2.91 -4.75
C THR A 33 -10.86 -1.48 -5.15
N ILE A 34 -10.83 -1.17 -6.45
CA ILE A 34 -10.55 0.17 -6.97
C ILE A 34 -11.66 1.14 -6.54
N ILE A 35 -12.92 0.75 -6.63
CA ILE A 35 -14.05 1.58 -6.18
C ILE A 35 -13.98 1.82 -4.66
N GLU A 36 -13.67 0.79 -3.88
CA GLU A 36 -13.48 0.90 -2.42
C GLU A 36 -12.36 1.87 -2.07
N MET A 37 -11.21 1.78 -2.77
CA MET A 37 -10.10 2.73 -2.63
C MET A 37 -10.49 4.17 -2.95
N MET A 38 -11.25 4.39 -4.04
CA MET A 38 -11.70 5.71 -4.45
C MET A 38 -12.73 6.33 -3.51
N THR A 39 -13.50 5.49 -2.82
CA THR A 39 -14.52 5.94 -1.85
C THR A 39 -13.99 6.01 -0.42
N GLY A 40 -12.70 5.73 -0.21
CA GLY A 40 -12.06 5.76 1.11
C GLY A 40 -12.48 4.60 2.02
N GLN A 41 -13.06 3.55 1.46
CA GLN A 41 -13.41 2.34 2.22
C GLN A 41 -12.14 1.54 2.53
N ALA A 42 -12.10 0.93 3.71
CA ALA A 42 -10.99 0.07 4.09
C ALA A 42 -10.93 -1.15 3.15
N ILE A 43 -9.76 -1.40 2.56
CA ILE A 43 -9.53 -2.57 1.69
C ILE A 43 -9.61 -3.84 2.54
N GLN A 44 -10.53 -4.74 2.18
CA GLN A 44 -10.77 -5.97 2.96
C GLN A 44 -10.01 -7.19 2.39
N GLU A 45 -9.70 -7.20 1.09
CA GLU A 45 -9.24 -8.41 0.39
C GLU A 45 -7.90 -8.20 -0.35
N TYR A 46 -6.82 -8.76 0.19
CA TYR A 46 -5.49 -8.77 -0.43
C TYR A 46 -5.25 -10.01 -1.31
N VAL A 47 -6.08 -11.04 -1.15
CA VAL A 47 -5.96 -12.34 -1.81
C VAL A 47 -7.33 -12.76 -2.32
N TYR A 48 -7.37 -13.35 -3.52
CA TYR A 48 -8.54 -14.07 -4.02
C TYR A 48 -8.25 -15.57 -4.11
N SER A 49 -9.29 -16.38 -3.99
CA SER A 49 -9.23 -17.81 -4.27
C SER A 49 -10.49 -18.25 -5.01
N PHE A 50 -10.35 -19.11 -6.02
CA PHE A 50 -11.49 -19.75 -6.66
C PHE A 50 -11.14 -21.19 -7.07
N ARG A 51 -12.17 -22.03 -7.22
CA ARG A 51 -12.02 -23.44 -7.60
C ARG A 51 -12.19 -23.60 -9.11
N GLN A 52 -11.26 -24.31 -9.72
CA GLN A 52 -11.32 -24.72 -11.12
C GLN A 52 -11.14 -26.25 -11.18
N GLY A 53 -12.26 -26.96 -11.39
CA GLY A 53 -12.30 -28.41 -11.25
C GLY A 53 -11.83 -28.85 -9.85
N ASN A 54 -10.75 -29.62 -9.80
CA ASN A 54 -10.14 -30.11 -8.55
C ASN A 54 -8.99 -29.25 -8.03
N ARG A 55 -8.67 -28.11 -8.66
CA ARG A 55 -7.57 -27.22 -8.26
C ARG A 55 -8.14 -25.93 -7.64
N VAL A 56 -7.50 -25.45 -6.57
CA VAL A 56 -7.74 -24.11 -6.02
C VAL A 56 -6.68 -23.20 -6.62
N ILE A 57 -7.13 -22.11 -7.25
CA ILE A 57 -6.25 -21.07 -7.78
C ILE A 57 -6.32 -19.89 -6.82
N GLU A 58 -5.15 -19.47 -6.34
CA GLU A 58 -4.99 -18.38 -5.39
C GLU A 58 -4.06 -17.32 -5.97
N GLY A 59 -4.41 -16.06 -5.77
CA GLY A 59 -3.62 -14.95 -6.29
C GLY A 59 -3.82 -13.65 -5.52
N LEU A 60 -2.94 -12.69 -5.79
CA LEU A 60 -3.02 -11.36 -5.19
C LEU A 60 -3.98 -10.46 -5.98
N THR A 61 -4.85 -9.76 -5.25
CA THR A 61 -5.66 -8.65 -5.79
C THR A 61 -4.77 -7.46 -6.13
N LEU A 62 -5.31 -6.41 -6.75
CA LEU A 62 -4.60 -5.14 -6.92
C LEU A 62 -4.02 -4.60 -5.61
N ALA A 63 -4.78 -4.69 -4.51
CA ALA A 63 -4.29 -4.31 -3.19
C ALA A 63 -3.15 -5.22 -2.71
N GLY A 64 -3.26 -6.53 -2.94
CA GLY A 64 -2.20 -7.50 -2.66
C GLY A 64 -0.91 -7.21 -3.43
N ILE A 65 -1.02 -6.87 -4.71
CA ILE A 65 0.12 -6.50 -5.56
C ILE A 65 0.78 -5.22 -5.06
N ASN A 66 -0.01 -4.20 -4.70
CA ASN A 66 0.52 -2.94 -4.16
C ASN A 66 1.21 -3.15 -2.81
N GLU A 67 0.63 -3.98 -1.94
CA GLU A 67 1.26 -4.35 -0.67
C GLU A 67 2.58 -5.09 -0.90
N ALA A 68 2.62 -6.04 -1.82
CA ALA A 68 3.82 -6.77 -2.19
C ALA A 68 4.91 -5.83 -2.74
N ALA A 69 4.53 -4.88 -3.59
CA ALA A 69 5.43 -3.85 -4.10
C ALA A 69 5.95 -2.93 -2.99
N ASN A 70 5.09 -2.51 -2.06
CA ASN A 70 5.45 -1.65 -0.93
C ASN A 70 6.42 -2.33 0.03
N ARG A 71 6.18 -3.61 0.36
CA ARG A 71 7.07 -4.40 1.23
C ARG A 71 8.44 -4.58 0.61
N ARG A 72 8.48 -4.90 -0.69
CA ARG A 72 9.71 -5.05 -1.44
C ARG A 72 10.47 -3.72 -1.53
N GLY A 73 9.76 -2.61 -1.75
CA GLY A 73 10.35 -1.34 -2.11
C GLY A 73 10.93 -1.35 -3.53
N GLY A 74 11.44 -0.19 -3.96
CA GLY A 74 12.16 -0.03 -5.23
C GLY A 74 11.31 -0.06 -6.49
N ILE A 75 9.99 -0.24 -6.44
CA ILE A 75 9.13 -0.18 -7.64
C ILE A 75 8.52 1.23 -7.75
N GLN A 76 8.72 1.86 -8.89
CA GLN A 76 8.17 3.19 -9.21
C GLN A 76 7.35 3.10 -10.50
N VAL A 77 6.23 3.83 -10.55
CA VAL A 77 5.49 4.06 -11.79
C VAL A 77 6.07 5.30 -12.44
N ASP A 78 6.61 5.16 -13.65
CA ASP A 78 7.36 6.21 -14.33
C ASP A 78 6.45 7.08 -15.21
N ASP A 79 5.59 6.42 -15.99
CA ASP A 79 4.81 7.06 -17.04
C ASP A 79 3.46 6.37 -17.24
N ILE A 80 2.46 7.18 -17.60
CA ILE A 80 1.08 6.75 -17.87
C ILE A 80 0.65 7.43 -19.16
N THR A 81 0.45 6.64 -20.19
CA THR A 81 -0.13 7.07 -21.47
C THR A 81 -1.52 6.52 -21.61
N PHE A 82 -2.44 7.29 -22.20
CA PHE A 82 -3.81 6.85 -22.40
C PHE A 82 -4.37 7.33 -23.73
N GLU A 83 -5.30 6.55 -24.27
CA GLU A 83 -6.06 6.83 -25.46
C GLU A 83 -7.55 6.69 -25.12
N GLU A 84 -8.31 7.75 -25.38
CA GLU A 84 -9.77 7.68 -25.33
C GLU A 84 -10.30 7.14 -26.65
N ARG A 85 -11.07 6.05 -26.59
CA ARG A 85 -11.83 5.53 -27.72
C ARG A 85 -13.31 5.81 -27.54
N GLU A 86 -14.08 5.57 -28.59
CA GLU A 86 -15.54 5.75 -28.56
C GLU A 86 -16.19 4.97 -27.39
N ASN A 87 -15.81 3.70 -27.22
CA ASN A 87 -16.45 2.79 -26.26
C ASN A 87 -15.53 2.33 -25.11
N SER A 88 -14.26 2.70 -25.10
CA SER A 88 -13.28 2.23 -24.12
C SER A 88 -12.19 3.26 -23.82
N TRP A 89 -11.48 3.01 -22.73
CA TRP A 89 -10.21 3.65 -22.39
C TRP A 89 -9.09 2.64 -22.57
N ILE A 90 -8.04 3.03 -23.29
CA ILE A 90 -6.79 2.27 -23.29
C ILE A 90 -5.78 3.03 -22.47
N VAL A 91 -5.16 2.34 -21.52
CA VAL A 91 -4.11 2.90 -20.67
C VAL A 91 -2.90 1.99 -20.71
N ILE A 92 -1.73 2.58 -20.89
CA ILE A 92 -0.43 1.92 -20.85
C ILE A 92 0.41 2.60 -19.78
N VAL A 93 0.94 1.79 -18.88
CA VAL A 93 1.76 2.23 -17.74
C VAL A 93 3.13 1.61 -17.85
N LYS A 94 4.16 2.42 -17.63
CA LYS A 94 5.53 1.95 -17.42
C LYS A 94 5.84 1.97 -15.92
N ALA A 95 6.37 0.87 -15.41
CA ALA A 95 6.95 0.80 -14.08
C ALA A 95 8.41 0.37 -14.17
N THR A 96 9.25 0.86 -13.26
CA THR A 96 10.66 0.51 -13.13
C THR A 96 10.98 0.06 -11.72
N ASP A 97 11.75 -1.02 -11.64
CA ASP A 97 12.40 -1.45 -10.42
C ASP A 97 13.77 -0.77 -10.29
N THR A 98 13.92 0.17 -9.35
CA THR A 98 15.14 0.93 -9.10
C THR A 98 16.29 0.07 -8.59
N TYR A 99 16.02 -1.12 -8.05
CA TYR A 99 17.06 -2.02 -7.59
C TYR A 99 17.76 -2.76 -8.72
N THR A 100 17.03 -3.16 -9.76
CA THR A 100 17.58 -3.90 -10.91
C THR A 100 17.72 -3.05 -12.17
N GLY A 101 17.10 -1.87 -12.20
CA GLY A 101 16.95 -1.05 -13.40
C GLY A 101 15.96 -1.63 -14.44
N SER A 102 15.28 -2.73 -14.11
CA SER A 102 14.33 -3.36 -15.05
C SER A 102 13.03 -2.57 -15.14
N SER A 103 12.58 -2.31 -16.36
CA SER A 103 11.25 -1.72 -16.62
C SER A 103 10.29 -2.75 -17.20
N ARG A 104 8.99 -2.61 -16.89
CA ARG A 104 7.90 -3.39 -17.47
C ARG A 104 6.75 -2.48 -17.83
N TYR A 105 6.02 -2.88 -18.87
CA TYR A 105 4.80 -2.22 -19.30
C TYR A 105 3.59 -3.04 -18.87
N GLY A 106 2.57 -2.35 -18.37
CA GLY A 106 1.25 -2.90 -18.15
C GLY A 106 0.25 -2.13 -18.99
N ALA A 107 -0.68 -2.85 -19.61
CA ALA A 107 -1.75 -2.24 -20.40
C ALA A 107 -3.11 -2.73 -19.89
N CYS A 108 -4.13 -1.91 -20.09
CA CYS A 108 -5.52 -2.24 -19.85
C CYS A 108 -6.40 -1.53 -20.86
N GLU A 109 -7.36 -2.27 -21.44
CA GLU A 109 -8.52 -1.70 -22.10
C GLU A 109 -9.74 -1.86 -21.20
N GLN A 110 -10.42 -0.76 -20.89
CA GLN A 110 -11.60 -0.75 -20.02
C GLN A 110 -12.79 -0.16 -20.77
N PRO A 111 -13.89 -0.91 -20.94
CA PRO A 111 -15.13 -0.37 -21.50
C PRO A 111 -15.66 0.80 -20.68
N LYS A 112 -16.19 1.83 -21.35
CA LYS A 112 -16.87 2.97 -20.72
C LYS A 112 -18.23 2.60 -20.14
N ARG A 113 -18.77 1.45 -20.52
CA ARG A 113 -20.11 0.99 -20.12
C ARG A 113 -20.04 -0.39 -19.49
N ILE A 114 -20.77 -0.57 -18.40
CA ILE A 114 -21.01 -1.85 -17.73
C ILE A 114 -22.51 -2.08 -17.69
N ASN A 115 -22.97 -3.24 -18.17
CA ASN A 115 -24.39 -3.63 -18.19
C ASN A 115 -25.31 -2.54 -18.79
N GLY A 116 -24.87 -1.91 -19.87
CA GLY A 116 -25.62 -0.87 -20.59
C GLY A 116 -25.61 0.53 -19.96
N ARG A 117 -25.03 0.71 -18.77
CA ARG A 117 -24.89 2.00 -18.09
C ARG A 117 -23.46 2.52 -18.21
N GLU A 118 -23.29 3.84 -18.20
CA GLU A 118 -21.97 4.44 -18.11
C GLU A 118 -21.33 4.09 -16.76
N ASP A 119 -20.06 3.71 -16.81
CA ASP A 119 -19.24 3.45 -15.63
C ASP A 119 -18.42 4.71 -15.30
N PRO A 120 -18.78 5.46 -14.25
CA PRO A 120 -18.09 6.70 -13.90
C PRO A 120 -16.62 6.47 -13.48
N PHE A 121 -16.25 5.22 -13.16
CA PHE A 121 -14.90 4.86 -12.75
C PHE A 121 -14.11 4.16 -13.85
N ALA A 122 -14.61 4.10 -15.10
CA ALA A 122 -13.96 3.36 -16.19
C ALA A 122 -12.51 3.78 -16.42
N PHE A 123 -12.22 5.08 -16.49
CA PHE A 123 -10.85 5.57 -16.67
C PHE A 123 -9.95 5.17 -15.49
N THR A 124 -10.41 5.39 -14.26
CA THR A 124 -9.67 5.05 -13.04
C THR A 124 -9.38 3.55 -12.97
N LYS A 125 -10.37 2.70 -13.31
CA LYS A 125 -10.19 1.25 -13.38
C LYS A 125 -9.10 0.87 -14.39
N ALA A 126 -9.11 1.49 -15.58
CA ALA A 126 -8.09 1.25 -16.60
C ALA A 126 -6.68 1.57 -16.10
N VAL A 127 -6.51 2.74 -15.45
CA VAL A 127 -5.22 3.17 -14.88
C VAL A 127 -4.72 2.19 -13.82
N HIS A 128 -5.57 1.86 -12.85
CA HIS A 128 -5.20 0.97 -11.75
C HIS A 128 -4.89 -0.46 -12.22
N LYS A 129 -5.67 -1.01 -13.16
CA LYS A 129 -5.39 -2.32 -13.76
C LYS A 129 -4.09 -2.31 -14.57
N ALA A 130 -3.84 -1.27 -15.36
CA ALA A 130 -2.59 -1.13 -16.11
C ALA A 130 -1.38 -1.02 -15.17
N GLN A 131 -1.48 -0.23 -14.08
CA GLN A 131 -0.47 -0.16 -13.03
C GLN A 131 -0.20 -1.52 -12.39
N ARG A 132 -1.27 -2.23 -11.99
CA ARG A 132 -1.15 -3.58 -11.41
C ARG A 132 -0.46 -4.55 -12.36
N ASN A 133 -0.78 -4.50 -13.65
CA ASN A 133 -0.14 -5.35 -14.66
C ASN A 133 1.35 -5.02 -14.85
N ALA A 134 1.74 -3.75 -14.78
CA ALA A 134 3.14 -3.33 -14.85
C ALA A 134 3.92 -3.77 -13.59
N ILE A 135 3.38 -3.48 -12.41
CA ILE A 135 3.99 -3.76 -11.11
C ILE A 135 4.11 -5.27 -10.88
N LYS A 136 3.06 -6.05 -11.14
CA LYS A 136 3.05 -7.51 -10.95
C LYS A 136 4.22 -8.20 -11.66
N GLN A 137 4.60 -7.72 -12.84
CA GLN A 137 5.72 -8.29 -13.62
C GLN A 137 7.11 -7.96 -13.03
N LEU A 138 7.21 -6.95 -12.18
CA LEU A 138 8.45 -6.54 -11.50
C LEU A 138 8.64 -7.23 -10.15
N ILE A 139 7.57 -7.80 -9.57
CA ILE A 139 7.64 -8.47 -8.27
C ILE A 139 8.10 -9.92 -8.49
N PRO A 140 9.24 -10.35 -7.90
CA PRO A 140 9.68 -11.73 -7.98
C PRO A 140 8.64 -12.69 -7.39
N VAL A 141 8.44 -13.84 -8.03
CA VAL A 141 7.48 -14.87 -7.60
C VAL A 141 7.61 -15.27 -6.12
N PRO A 142 8.82 -15.40 -5.52
CA PRO A 142 8.95 -15.69 -4.09
C PRO A 142 8.27 -14.64 -3.19
N ILE A 143 8.35 -13.36 -3.53
CA ILE A 143 7.72 -12.26 -2.77
C ILE A 143 6.20 -12.34 -2.90
N ILE A 144 5.70 -12.63 -4.10
CA ILE A 144 4.26 -12.85 -4.33
C ILE A 144 3.74 -13.98 -3.43
N LYS A 145 4.45 -15.12 -3.42
CA LYS A 145 4.08 -16.28 -2.58
C LYS A 145 4.14 -15.96 -1.10
N GLU A 146 5.13 -15.20 -0.65
CA GLU A 146 5.25 -14.81 0.74
C GLU A 146 4.05 -13.96 1.20
N VAL A 147 3.67 -12.97 0.40
CA VAL A 147 2.53 -12.09 0.68
C VAL A 147 1.23 -12.89 0.61
N LEU A 148 1.07 -13.75 -0.38
CA LEU A 148 -0.08 -14.64 -0.52
C LEU A 148 -0.25 -15.51 0.73
N ASN A 149 0.82 -16.20 1.15
CA ASN A 149 0.83 -17.03 2.35
C ASN A 149 0.50 -16.21 3.61
N PHE A 150 1.10 -15.03 3.76
CA PHE A 150 0.83 -14.15 4.91
C PHE A 150 -0.67 -13.87 5.08
N TYR A 151 -1.38 -13.56 3.99
CA TYR A 151 -2.81 -13.24 4.06
C TYR A 151 -3.72 -14.47 4.11
N LEU A 152 -3.37 -15.58 3.45
CA LEU A 152 -4.12 -16.84 3.57
C LEU A 152 -4.09 -17.39 5.00
N HIS A 153 -2.92 -17.37 5.65
CA HIS A 153 -2.79 -17.84 7.04
C HIS A 153 -3.49 -16.91 8.04
N ARG A 154 -3.71 -15.64 7.65
CA ARG A 154 -4.51 -14.69 8.43
C ARG A 154 -6.02 -14.93 8.27
N GLN A 155 -6.49 -15.32 7.07
CA GLN A 155 -7.91 -15.64 6.85
C GLN A 155 -8.34 -16.98 7.47
N GLY A 156 -7.42 -17.94 7.65
CA GLY A 156 -7.68 -19.17 8.41
C GLY A 156 -7.87 -18.96 9.92
N LYS A 157 -7.40 -17.83 10.45
CA LYS A 157 -7.74 -17.35 11.79
C LYS A 157 -8.97 -16.45 11.68
N LYS A 158 -10.18 -17.03 11.81
CA LYS A 158 -11.31 -16.24 12.30
C LYS A 158 -10.82 -15.50 13.53
N VAL A 159 -10.96 -14.19 13.51
CA VAL A 159 -10.67 -13.30 14.64
C VAL A 159 -11.67 -13.67 15.74
N GLU A 160 -11.40 -14.73 16.49
CA GLU A 160 -11.50 -14.59 17.93
C GLU A 160 -10.37 -13.63 18.29
N GLU A 161 -10.72 -12.45 18.78
CA GLU A 161 -9.80 -11.58 19.51
C GLU A 161 -9.40 -12.31 20.82
N GLY A 162 -8.70 -13.43 20.68
CA GLY A 162 -7.75 -13.86 21.68
C GLY A 162 -6.55 -12.93 21.52
N PRO A 163 -5.99 -12.39 22.61
CA PRO A 163 -4.81 -11.56 22.52
C PRO A 163 -3.78 -12.33 21.70
N GLU A 164 -3.36 -11.77 20.55
CA GLU A 164 -2.07 -12.13 19.97
C GLU A 164 -1.14 -12.12 21.17
N GLU A 165 -0.46 -13.24 21.41
CA GLU A 165 0.61 -13.29 22.39
C GLU A 165 1.58 -12.18 21.98
N ARG A 166 1.40 -11.01 22.57
CA ARG A 166 2.46 -10.09 22.92
C ARG A 166 3.41 -11.00 23.66
N ALA A 167 4.38 -11.53 22.94
CA ALA A 167 5.63 -11.93 23.54
C ALA A 167 6.15 -10.66 24.19
N LYS A 168 5.74 -10.44 25.45
CA LYS A 168 6.40 -9.50 26.34
C LYS A 168 7.87 -9.90 26.30
N PRO A 169 8.79 -8.95 26.12
CA PRO A 169 10.20 -9.27 26.04
C PRO A 169 10.62 -9.87 27.38
N ALA A 170 10.79 -11.19 27.42
CA ALA A 170 11.47 -11.85 28.51
C ALA A 170 12.98 -11.70 28.25
N ASN A 171 13.61 -10.82 29.02
CA ASN A 171 15.05 -10.63 29.18
C ASN A 171 15.88 -10.16 27.96
N ASP A 172 16.23 -8.87 27.97
CA ASP A 172 17.60 -8.32 27.88
C ASP A 172 18.63 -8.92 26.89
N LYS A 173 18.19 -9.43 25.75
CA LYS A 173 19.09 -9.72 24.63
C LYS A 173 18.64 -8.95 23.40
N ILE A 174 19.27 -7.79 23.20
CA ILE A 174 19.28 -7.08 21.92
C ILE A 174 19.61 -8.10 20.82
N SER A 175 18.72 -8.26 19.85
CA SER A 175 18.90 -9.24 18.78
C SER A 175 20.09 -8.90 17.90
N ASN A 176 20.63 -9.89 17.19
CA ASN A 176 21.76 -9.68 16.30
C ASN A 176 21.40 -8.70 15.16
N ALA A 177 20.17 -8.78 14.66
CA ALA A 177 19.66 -7.86 13.66
C ALA A 177 19.61 -6.43 14.19
N GLN A 178 19.08 -6.22 15.40
CA GLN A 178 19.04 -4.90 16.04
C GLN A 178 20.46 -4.32 16.22
N LYS A 179 21.43 -5.12 16.69
CA LYS A 179 22.84 -4.68 16.80
C LYS A 179 23.42 -4.28 15.44
N ALA A 180 23.21 -5.10 14.42
CA ALA A 180 23.69 -4.84 13.06
C ALA A 180 23.07 -3.58 12.46
N THR A 181 21.78 -3.34 12.69
CA THR A 181 21.08 -2.12 12.30
C THR A 181 21.76 -0.89 12.90
N PHE A 182 21.97 -0.86 14.23
CA PHE A 182 22.60 0.30 14.87
C PHE A 182 24.04 0.51 14.40
N ALA A 183 24.83 -0.56 14.28
CA ALA A 183 26.21 -0.47 13.78
C ALA A 183 26.29 0.09 12.35
N THR A 184 25.37 -0.32 11.47
CA THR A 184 25.31 0.18 10.10
C THR A 184 24.76 1.60 10.02
N TYR A 185 23.74 1.92 10.83
CA TYR A 185 23.23 3.28 10.98
C TYR A 185 24.34 4.24 11.43
N HIS A 186 25.15 3.87 12.43
CA HIS A 186 26.25 4.72 12.90
C HIS A 186 27.28 5.01 11.81
N ARG A 187 27.59 4.04 10.94
CA ARG A 187 28.47 4.23 9.77
C ARG A 187 27.86 5.15 8.72
N LEU A 188 26.53 5.08 8.52
CA LEU A 188 25.80 5.92 7.58
C LEU A 188 25.47 7.32 8.12
N ARG A 189 25.59 7.54 9.44
CA ARG A 189 25.13 8.76 10.11
C ARG A 189 25.68 10.03 9.50
N GLU A 190 26.99 10.11 9.28
CA GLU A 190 27.62 11.30 8.70
C GLU A 190 27.13 11.59 7.28
N ARG A 191 26.87 10.54 6.48
CA ARG A 191 26.32 10.67 5.12
C ARG A 191 24.88 11.17 5.17
N LEU A 192 24.07 10.65 6.10
CA LEU A 192 22.69 11.10 6.32
C LEU A 192 22.62 12.56 6.78
N GLU A 193 23.53 12.98 7.68
CA GLU A 193 23.60 14.34 8.18
C GLU A 193 24.00 15.33 7.06
N LYS A 194 24.91 14.95 6.15
CA LYS A 194 25.22 15.74 4.94
C LYS A 194 24.01 15.95 4.02
N GLU A 195 23.10 14.98 4.01
CA GLU A 195 21.81 15.07 3.29
C GLU A 195 20.73 15.85 4.05
N GLY A 196 21.03 16.36 5.24
CA GLY A 196 20.10 17.11 6.08
C GLY A 196 19.14 16.24 6.90
N ILE A 197 19.40 14.94 7.01
CA ILE A 197 18.59 14.00 7.81
C ILE A 197 19.19 13.87 9.20
N LYS A 198 18.47 14.32 10.23
CA LYS A 198 18.89 14.12 11.61
C LYS A 198 18.53 12.72 12.10
N GLN A 199 19.13 12.32 13.22
CA GLN A 199 18.82 11.05 13.87
C GLN A 199 17.32 10.88 14.17
N GLU A 200 16.67 11.94 14.66
CA GLU A 200 15.25 11.94 14.98
C GLU A 200 14.37 11.73 13.74
N ASP A 201 14.75 12.35 12.61
CA ASP A 201 14.03 12.22 11.34
C ASP A 201 14.09 10.79 10.80
N PHE A 202 15.29 10.19 10.83
CA PHE A 202 15.49 8.81 10.40
C PHE A 202 14.70 7.83 11.27
N TRP A 203 14.80 7.94 12.60
CA TRP A 203 14.05 7.03 13.48
C TRP A 203 12.54 7.32 13.47
N GLY A 204 12.11 8.56 13.22
CA GLY A 204 10.72 8.90 12.95
C GLY A 204 10.19 8.22 11.70
N TYR A 205 10.97 8.24 10.61
CA TYR A 205 10.68 7.46 9.40
C TYR A 205 10.57 5.96 9.69
N VAL A 206 11.53 5.37 10.41
CA VAL A 206 11.52 3.94 10.75
C VAL A 206 10.25 3.55 11.52
N LYS A 207 9.88 4.33 12.54
CA LYS A 207 8.67 4.10 13.32
C LYS A 207 7.40 4.11 12.46
N ARG A 208 7.28 5.11 11.57
CA ARG A 208 6.14 5.22 10.64
C ARG A 208 6.11 4.09 9.63
N ARG A 209 7.26 3.73 9.05
CA ARG A 209 7.39 2.63 8.09
C ARG A 209 6.86 1.32 8.68
N TYR A 210 7.21 1.03 9.93
CA TYR A 210 6.83 -0.22 10.60
C TYR A 210 5.56 -0.12 11.46
N ARG A 211 4.92 1.05 11.51
CA ARG A 211 3.71 1.34 12.31
C ARG A 211 3.87 0.99 13.79
N VAL A 212 5.00 1.42 14.36
CA VAL A 212 5.34 1.22 15.78
C VAL A 212 5.47 2.55 16.50
N GLU A 213 5.00 2.62 17.74
CA GLU A 213 5.11 3.81 18.60
C GLU A 213 6.55 4.00 19.11
N SER A 214 7.22 2.87 19.40
CA SER A 214 8.62 2.81 19.80
C SER A 214 9.40 1.83 18.95
N ARG A 215 10.71 2.10 18.78
CA ARG A 215 11.66 1.16 18.16
C ARG A 215 11.71 -0.17 18.91
N ASN A 216 11.44 -0.15 20.22
CA ASN A 216 11.41 -1.36 21.04
C ASN A 216 10.21 -2.27 20.72
N ASP A 217 9.18 -1.74 20.04
CA ASP A 217 8.01 -2.51 19.62
C ASP A 217 8.23 -3.20 18.26
N MET A 218 9.40 -3.00 17.63
CA MET A 218 9.75 -3.66 16.38
C MET A 218 9.99 -5.15 16.60
N THR A 219 9.37 -5.96 15.75
CA THR A 219 9.57 -7.42 15.69
C THR A 219 10.95 -7.77 15.12
N GLU A 220 11.44 -8.99 15.39
CA GLU A 220 12.74 -9.45 14.86
C GLU A 220 12.80 -9.39 13.34
N ARG A 221 11.70 -9.73 12.66
CA ARG A 221 11.59 -9.64 11.21
C ARG A 221 11.80 -8.21 10.72
N GLN A 222 11.19 -7.23 11.37
CA GLN A 222 11.33 -5.81 11.01
C GLN A 222 12.77 -5.31 11.24
N TRP A 223 13.45 -5.81 12.29
CA TRP A 223 14.87 -5.53 12.50
C TRP A 223 15.76 -6.13 11.40
N VAL A 224 15.48 -7.36 10.98
CA VAL A 224 16.23 -8.01 9.87
C VAL A 224 16.05 -7.24 8.56
N GLU A 225 14.81 -6.88 8.23
CA GLU A 225 14.49 -6.08 7.03
C GLU A 225 15.22 -4.74 7.04
N LEU A 226 15.15 -4.00 8.16
CA LEU A 226 15.85 -2.71 8.31
C LEU A 226 17.38 -2.87 8.26
N SER A 227 17.93 -3.92 8.87
CA SER A 227 19.37 -4.19 8.82
C SER A 227 19.84 -4.44 7.38
N ALA A 228 19.08 -5.20 6.60
CA ALA A 228 19.41 -5.49 5.20
C ALA A 228 19.34 -4.22 4.34
N GLU A 229 18.30 -3.40 4.52
CA GLU A 229 18.15 -2.12 3.81
C GLU A 229 19.33 -1.17 4.09
N LEU A 230 19.71 -1.01 5.37
CA LEU A 230 20.85 -0.18 5.75
C LEU A 230 22.16 -0.72 5.19
N LYS A 231 22.33 -2.05 5.17
CA LYS A 231 23.54 -2.65 4.60
C LYS A 231 23.64 -2.40 3.10
N ALA A 232 22.52 -2.53 2.39
CA ALA A 232 22.45 -2.24 0.96
C ALA A 232 22.71 -0.75 0.66
N ALA A 233 22.20 0.16 1.50
CA ALA A 233 22.47 1.59 1.39
C ALA A 233 23.93 1.96 1.76
N GLU A 234 24.59 1.18 2.62
CA GLU A 234 26.02 1.34 2.87
C GLU A 234 26.85 1.00 1.62
N GLU A 235 26.46 -0.06 0.89
CA GLU A 235 27.24 -0.61 -0.22
C GLU A 235 26.93 0.02 -1.59
N SER A 236 25.77 0.65 -1.76
CA SER A 236 25.32 1.22 -3.04
C SER A 236 24.87 2.68 -2.88
N GLU A 237 25.51 3.59 -3.63
CA GLU A 237 25.12 5.00 -3.68
C GLU A 237 23.69 5.21 -4.21
N LEU A 238 23.25 4.37 -5.17
CA LEU A 238 21.88 4.43 -5.69
C LEU A 238 20.86 4.10 -4.58
N LEU A 239 21.13 3.03 -3.81
CA LEU A 239 20.24 2.59 -2.74
C LEU A 239 20.28 3.56 -1.55
N PHE A 240 21.43 4.20 -1.31
CA PHE A 240 21.56 5.30 -0.35
C PHE A 240 20.69 6.49 -0.75
N ALA A 241 20.80 6.97 -1.99
CA ALA A 241 20.00 8.09 -2.49
C ALA A 241 18.49 7.79 -2.44
N ASP A 242 18.10 6.56 -2.80
CA ASP A 242 16.72 6.09 -2.70
C ASP A 242 16.20 6.08 -1.24
N MET A 243 17.01 5.65 -0.29
CA MET A 243 16.67 5.70 1.14
C MET A 243 16.52 7.15 1.62
N VAL A 244 17.45 8.03 1.27
CA VAL A 244 17.39 9.47 1.59
C VAL A 244 16.10 10.09 1.04
N LYS A 245 15.73 9.78 -0.20
CA LYS A 245 14.47 10.22 -0.81
C LYS A 245 13.26 9.78 0.00
N ARG A 246 13.19 8.51 0.42
CA ARG A 246 12.08 7.98 1.24
C ARG A 246 11.98 8.68 2.61
N VAL A 247 13.11 8.91 3.27
CA VAL A 247 13.12 9.60 4.57
C VAL A 247 12.63 11.05 4.40
N LYS A 248 13.13 11.78 3.41
CA LYS A 248 12.71 13.16 3.10
C LYS A 248 11.22 13.24 2.76
N GLN A 249 10.68 12.30 1.99
CA GLN A 249 9.26 12.22 1.69
C GLN A 249 8.42 12.01 2.96
N SER A 250 8.88 11.14 3.88
CA SER A 250 8.20 10.94 5.15
C SER A 250 8.23 12.18 6.04
N MET A 251 9.33 12.94 6.05
CA MET A 251 9.43 14.21 6.77
C MET A 251 8.46 15.26 6.18
N ALA A 252 8.39 15.37 4.86
CA ALA A 252 7.47 16.28 4.18
C ALA A 252 6.00 15.94 4.49
N ALA A 253 5.64 14.66 4.49
CA ALA A 253 4.31 14.20 4.85
C ALA A 253 3.95 14.52 6.32
N GLU A 254 4.89 14.37 7.25
CA GLU A 254 4.69 14.75 8.65
C GLU A 254 4.49 16.25 8.82
N LYS A 255 5.29 17.06 8.12
CA LYS A 255 5.16 18.52 8.15
C LYS A 255 3.78 18.96 7.65
N LEU A 256 3.34 18.43 6.50
CA LEU A 256 2.01 18.69 5.95
C LEU A 256 0.89 18.28 6.92
N PHE A 257 1.02 17.13 7.59
CA PHE A 257 0.04 16.67 8.55
C PHE A 257 -0.04 17.58 9.78
N ARG A 258 1.09 18.03 10.33
CA ARG A 258 1.14 18.95 11.47
C ARG A 258 0.62 20.35 11.11
N GLU A 259 0.90 20.83 9.89
CA GLU A 259 0.38 22.11 9.40
C GLU A 259 -1.13 22.07 9.10
N ALA A 260 -1.69 20.87 8.86
CA ALA A 260 -3.11 20.65 8.65
C ALA A 260 -3.92 20.44 9.96
N GLU A 261 -3.29 20.44 11.14
CA GLU A 261 -3.98 20.57 12.41
C GLU A 261 -4.11 22.07 12.76
N PRO A 262 -5.22 22.76 12.42
CA PRO A 262 -5.45 24.10 12.93
C PRO A 262 -5.57 24.03 14.46
N GLU A 263 -4.98 25.03 15.11
CA GLU A 263 -5.03 25.29 16.55
C GLU A 263 -6.36 24.84 17.16
N ARG A 264 -6.35 23.77 17.97
CA ARG A 264 -7.39 23.58 18.98
C ARG A 264 -7.21 24.70 19.99
N GLN A 265 -7.86 25.83 19.73
CA GLN A 265 -7.98 26.90 20.72
C GLN A 265 -8.56 26.28 22.00
N PRO A 266 -7.95 26.52 23.17
CA PRO A 266 -8.52 26.06 24.42
C PRO A 266 -9.89 26.72 24.61
N GLN A 267 -10.93 25.89 24.68
CA GLN A 267 -12.30 26.32 24.96
C GLN A 267 -12.29 27.25 26.18
N GLN A 268 -12.69 28.50 25.95
CA GLN A 268 -12.90 29.47 27.00
C GLN A 268 -13.90 28.87 28.00
N LYS A 269 -13.46 28.77 29.25
CA LYS A 269 -14.32 28.51 30.41
C LYS A 269 -15.50 29.47 30.34
N GLU A 270 -16.71 28.94 30.23
CA GLU A 270 -17.94 29.69 30.46
C GLU A 270 -17.84 30.40 31.81
N GLN A 271 -17.65 31.72 31.76
CA GLN A 271 -17.79 32.58 32.92
C GLN A 271 -19.28 32.74 33.18
N ASN A 272 -19.73 32.18 34.31
CA ASN A 272 -20.98 32.54 34.96
C ASN A 272 -21.14 34.07 34.98
N GLN A 273 -22.15 34.58 34.27
CA GLN A 273 -22.69 35.92 34.54
C GLN A 273 -23.97 35.80 35.38
N PRO A 274 -24.13 36.61 36.43
CA PRO A 274 -25.32 36.57 37.29
C PRO A 274 -26.54 37.20 36.59
N ARG A 275 -27.71 36.60 36.81
CA ARG A 275 -29.03 37.12 36.44
C ARG A 275 -29.17 38.60 36.83
N ARG A 276 -29.46 39.46 35.86
CA ARG A 276 -30.05 40.79 36.11
C ARG A 276 -31.57 40.70 36.00
N GLU A 277 -32.20 41.25 37.02
CA GLU A 277 -33.63 41.31 37.28
C GLU A 277 -34.36 42.14 36.21
N GLU A 278 -35.47 41.60 35.69
CA GLU A 278 -36.43 42.33 34.86
C GLU A 278 -37.18 43.37 35.69
N LYS A 279 -37.02 44.65 35.34
CA LYS A 279 -37.89 45.73 35.82
C LYS A 279 -39.15 45.78 34.95
N LYS A 280 -40.30 45.68 35.62
CA LYS A 280 -41.64 45.96 35.07
C LYS A 280 -41.76 47.43 34.69
N GLU A 281 -42.30 47.72 33.52
CA GLU A 281 -42.87 49.04 33.19
C GLU A 281 -44.41 48.99 33.23
N PRO A 282 -45.06 50.08 33.67
CA PRO A 282 -46.50 50.13 33.94
C PRO A 282 -47.31 50.54 32.71
N GLY A 283 -48.56 50.11 32.66
CA GLY A 283 -49.49 50.41 31.58
C GLY A 283 -50.06 51.82 31.60
N ASP A 284 -50.60 52.21 30.45
CA ASP A 284 -51.74 53.11 30.29
C ASP A 284 -52.18 53.05 28.81
N THR A 285 -53.31 52.40 28.53
CA THR A 285 -54.66 52.97 28.29
C THR A 285 -54.92 53.48 26.86
N LEU A 286 -56.00 52.92 26.28
CA LEU A 286 -56.92 53.45 25.23
C LEU A 286 -56.30 53.86 23.85
N PHE A 287 -56.89 53.59 22.68
CA PHE A 287 -58.29 53.74 22.26
C PHE A 287 -58.60 52.88 21.00
N GLN A 288 -59.90 52.55 20.82
CA GLN A 288 -60.57 52.13 19.56
C GLN A 288 -60.35 53.19 18.45
N ILE A 289 -60.32 52.90 17.14
CA ILE A 289 -61.31 52.27 16.22
C ILE A 289 -60.53 51.68 15.05
#